data_AF-X0S3D6-F1
#
_entry.id   AF-X0S3D6-F1
#
_cell.length_a   1.000
_cell.length_b   1.000
_cell.length_c   1.000
_cell.angle_alpha   90.00
_cell.angle_beta   90.00
_cell.angle_gamma   90.00
#
_symmetry.space_group_name_H-M   'P 1'
#
loop_
_entity.id
_entity.type
_entity.pdbx_description
1 polymer ?
#
loop_
_entity_poly.entity_id
_entity_poly.type
_entity_poly.pdbx_seq_one_letter_code
_entity_poly.pdbx_strand_id
1 'polypeptide(L)'
;MIDLSVHNIKGENIGEVSLRDNIFNTKVNKYLVHQAVKRYLANRRRGTASTKNRSEVRGGGAKPWKQKGTGRARAGTNSSPIWVGGGIVFGPAPRDYSFSLPKKMKVAALKSVLLDKLENKEIIIIDKLSLEENKTSKMVEILKNL
;
A
#
# COMPACT_ATOMS: atom_id res chain seq x y z
N MET A 1 -7.08 32.68 -7.18
CA MET A 1 -7.80 32.18 -6.00
C MET A 1 -8.91 31.29 -6.52
N ILE A 2 -9.18 30.17 -5.85
CA ILE A 2 -10.36 29.35 -6.13
C ILE A 2 -11.26 29.45 -4.91
N ASP A 3 -12.47 29.94 -5.11
CA ASP A 3 -13.45 30.10 -4.06
C ASP A 3 -14.39 28.90 -4.04
N LEU A 4 -14.60 28.31 -2.86
CA LEU A 4 -15.47 27.17 -2.65
C LEU A 4 -16.49 27.48 -1.56
N SER A 5 -17.72 27.01 -1.75
CA SER A 5 -18.76 27.08 -0.75
C SER A 5 -18.43 26.22 0.46
N VAL A 6 -18.67 26.79 1.64
CA VAL A 6 -18.56 26.11 2.93
C VAL A 6 -19.95 25.72 3.40
N HIS A 7 -20.14 24.44 3.65
CA HIS A 7 -21.39 23.88 4.12
C HIS A 7 -21.38 23.64 5.63
N ASN A 8 -22.54 23.78 6.27
CA ASN A 8 -22.77 23.31 7.63
C ASN A 8 -23.06 21.80 7.64
N ILE A 9 -23.12 21.21 8.82
CA ILE A 9 -23.58 19.84 9.09
C ILE A 9 -24.99 19.57 8.51
N LYS A 10 -25.79 20.62 8.33
CA LYS A 10 -27.15 20.57 7.75
C LYS A 10 -27.18 20.71 6.21
N GLY A 11 -26.04 20.90 5.55
CA GLY A 11 -25.95 21.14 4.10
C GLY A 11 -26.12 22.60 3.68
N GLU A 12 -26.43 23.51 4.62
CA GLU A 12 -26.60 24.94 4.35
C GLU A 12 -25.26 25.63 4.03
N ASN A 13 -25.24 26.49 3.02
CA ASN A 13 -24.09 27.33 2.68
C ASN A 13 -23.92 28.44 3.73
N ILE A 14 -22.81 28.42 4.48
CA ILE A 14 -22.48 29.43 5.49
C ILE A 14 -21.64 30.56 4.89
N GLY A 15 -20.91 30.30 3.81
CA GLY A 15 -20.07 31.29 3.14
C GLY A 15 -19.13 30.67 2.11
N GLU A 16 -18.13 31.43 1.68
CA GLU A 16 -17.12 31.00 0.73
C GLU A 16 -15.71 31.09 1.36
N VAL A 17 -14.86 30.12 1.05
CA VAL A 17 -13.44 30.13 1.45
C VAL A 17 -12.56 30.18 0.22
N SER A 18 -11.61 31.11 0.25
CA SER A 18 -10.60 31.25 -0.79
C SER A 18 -9.42 30.30 -0.54
N LEU A 19 -9.18 29.41 -1.50
CA LEU A 19 -8.05 28.50 -1.49
C LEU A 19 -6.81 29.16 -2.11
N ARG A 20 -5.64 28.89 -1.51
CA ARG A 20 -4.34 29.41 -1.98
C ARG A 20 -3.95 28.79 -3.31
N ASP A 21 -3.69 29.63 -4.30
CA ASP A 21 -3.31 29.20 -5.66
C ASP A 21 -2.05 28.35 -5.71
N ASN A 22 -1.08 28.54 -4.82
CA ASN A 22 0.17 27.75 -4.83
C ASN A 22 -0.05 26.23 -4.66
N ILE A 23 -1.19 25.81 -4.12
CA ILE A 23 -1.52 24.39 -3.93
C ILE A 23 -2.25 23.82 -5.15
N PHE A 24 -3.06 24.63 -5.83
CA PHE A 24 -3.99 24.21 -6.89
C PHE A 24 -3.60 24.69 -8.29
N ASN A 25 -2.65 25.61 -8.42
CA ASN A 25 -2.17 26.14 -9.70
C ASN A 25 -1.00 25.30 -10.25
N THR A 26 -1.19 23.99 -10.35
CA THR A 26 -0.17 23.07 -10.90
C THR A 26 -0.81 22.00 -11.75
N LYS A 27 -0.24 21.65 -12.91
CA LYS A 27 -0.79 20.57 -13.75
C LYS A 27 -0.79 19.22 -13.01
N VAL A 28 -1.89 18.48 -13.11
CA VAL A 28 -2.02 17.12 -12.56
C VAL A 28 -0.95 16.20 -13.15
N ASN A 29 -0.05 15.68 -12.32
CA ASN A 29 1.00 14.76 -12.72
C ASN A 29 0.66 13.31 -12.34
N LYS A 30 0.01 12.59 -13.27
CA LYS A 30 -0.44 11.20 -13.08
C LYS A 30 0.72 10.23 -12.75
N TYR A 31 1.91 10.45 -13.30
CA TYR A 31 3.07 9.58 -13.06
C TYR A 31 3.56 9.67 -11.61
N LEU A 32 3.65 10.88 -11.06
CA LEU A 32 4.01 11.08 -9.65
C LEU A 32 2.98 10.47 -8.70
N VAL A 33 1.69 10.60 -9.02
CA VAL A 33 0.61 9.97 -8.26
C VAL A 33 0.76 8.46 -8.26
N HIS A 34 0.97 7.84 -9.42
CA HIS A 34 1.19 6.39 -9.52
C HIS A 34 2.40 5.92 -8.69
N GLN A 35 3.53 6.63 -8.76
CA GLN A 35 4.71 6.31 -7.96
C GLN A 35 4.43 6.41 -6.44
N ALA A 36 3.71 7.45 -6.02
CA ALA A 36 3.32 7.63 -4.62
C ALA A 36 2.37 6.52 -4.13
N VAL A 37 1.41 6.10 -4.95
CA VAL A 37 0.50 4.98 -4.65
C VAL A 37 1.26 3.66 -4.58
N LYS A 38 2.12 3.37 -5.55
CA LYS A 38 2.96 2.16 -5.55
C LYS A 38 3.81 2.08 -4.29
N ARG A 39 4.40 3.20 -3.86
CA ARG A 39 5.14 3.30 -2.59
C ARG A 39 4.23 2.99 -1.40
N TYR A 40 3.08 3.65 -1.31
CA TYR A 40 2.14 3.46 -0.20
C TYR A 40 1.71 1.99 -0.08
N LEU A 41 1.34 1.36 -1.20
CA LEU A 41 0.95 -0.05 -1.25
C LEU A 41 2.10 -0.99 -0.89
N ALA A 42 3.31 -0.73 -1.38
CA ALA A 42 4.48 -1.54 -1.06
C ALA A 42 4.83 -1.46 0.44
N ASN A 43 4.77 -0.27 1.04
CA ASN A 43 5.05 -0.05 2.46
C ASN A 43 4.00 -0.70 3.39
N ARG A 44 2.78 -0.96 2.91
CA ARG A 44 1.77 -1.71 3.68
C ARG A 44 2.03 -3.21 3.73
N ARG A 45 2.94 -3.74 2.90
CA ARG A 45 3.23 -5.18 2.85
C ARG A 45 4.13 -5.56 4.03
N ARG A 46 3.71 -6.55 4.82
CA ARG A 46 4.48 -7.05 5.97
C ARG A 46 5.67 -7.94 5.57
N GLY A 47 5.58 -8.63 4.43
CA GLY A 47 6.67 -9.43 3.89
C GLY A 47 7.06 -10.67 4.71
N THR A 48 6.11 -11.31 5.40
CA THR A 48 6.35 -12.48 6.28
C THR A 48 6.35 -13.83 5.55
N ALA A 49 6.25 -13.84 4.22
CA ALA A 49 6.30 -15.08 3.46
C ALA A 49 7.68 -15.71 3.58
N SER A 50 7.74 -16.98 4.01
CA SER A 50 8.97 -17.73 4.22
C SER A 50 8.78 -19.18 3.81
N THR A 51 9.84 -19.79 3.28
CA THR A 51 9.93 -21.21 2.95
C THR A 51 11.25 -21.76 3.46
N LYS A 52 11.27 -23.04 3.82
CA LYS A 52 12.50 -23.69 4.27
C LYS A 52 13.37 -24.06 3.08
N ASN A 53 14.59 -23.56 3.07
CA ASN A 53 15.61 -24.02 2.14
C ASN A 53 16.13 -25.43 2.55
N ARG A 54 16.94 -26.06 1.69
CA ARG A 54 17.48 -27.41 1.95
C ARG A 54 18.33 -27.54 3.23
N SER A 55 18.85 -26.42 3.76
CA SER A 55 19.62 -26.36 5.01
C SER A 55 18.75 -26.15 6.26
N GLU A 56 17.54 -25.61 6.10
CA GLU A 56 16.59 -25.37 7.19
C GLU A 56 15.60 -26.53 7.37
N VAL A 57 15.48 -27.40 6.38
CA VAL A 57 14.68 -28.64 6.49
C VAL A 57 15.41 -29.63 7.41
N ARG A 58 14.65 -30.21 8.35
CA ARG A 58 15.15 -31.24 9.27
C ARG A 58 15.53 -32.51 8.50
N GLY A 59 16.75 -33.01 8.70
CA GLY A 59 17.30 -34.17 8.00
C GLY A 59 18.54 -33.79 7.20
N GLY A 60 18.93 -34.62 6.24
CA GLY A 60 20.14 -34.38 5.44
C GLY A 60 21.44 -34.78 6.13
N GLY A 61 22.56 -34.19 5.67
CA GLY A 61 23.90 -34.45 6.20
C GLY A 61 24.54 -35.75 5.71
N ALA A 62 23.85 -36.88 5.83
CA ALA A 62 24.31 -38.17 5.33
C ALA A 62 23.96 -38.36 3.85
N LYS A 63 24.89 -38.93 3.09
CA LYS A 63 24.66 -39.30 1.70
C LYS A 63 23.71 -40.50 1.63
N PRO A 64 22.62 -40.45 0.84
CA PRO A 64 21.66 -41.56 0.79
C PRO A 64 22.27 -42.89 0.33
N TRP A 65 23.26 -42.86 -0.57
CA TRP A 65 24.03 -44.04 -1.01
C TRP A 65 25.39 -43.66 -1.60
N LYS A 66 26.27 -44.65 -1.75
CA LYS A 66 27.61 -44.50 -2.36
C LYS A 66 27.55 -43.93 -3.78
N GLN A 67 28.60 -43.24 -4.23
CA GLN A 67 28.63 -42.49 -5.51
C GLN A 67 28.45 -43.36 -6.77
N LYS A 68 28.82 -44.64 -6.70
CA LYS A 68 28.81 -45.60 -7.81
C LYS A 68 28.46 -47.01 -7.30
N GLY A 69 28.03 -47.90 -8.21
CA GLY A 69 27.80 -49.33 -7.89
C GLY A 69 26.48 -49.63 -7.18
N THR A 70 25.44 -48.81 -7.41
CA THR A 70 24.07 -49.01 -6.88
C THR A 70 22.99 -49.06 -7.95
N GLY A 71 23.29 -48.73 -9.21
CA GLY A 71 22.30 -48.65 -10.30
C GLY A 71 21.29 -47.49 -10.21
N ARG A 72 21.27 -46.75 -9.10
CA ARG A 72 20.39 -45.59 -8.87
C ARG A 72 21.04 -44.29 -9.37
N ALA A 73 20.22 -43.26 -9.61
CA ALA A 73 20.71 -41.90 -9.87
C ALA A 73 21.64 -41.41 -8.74
N ARG A 74 22.53 -40.45 -8.99
CA ARG A 74 23.41 -39.92 -7.93
C ARG A 74 22.64 -38.95 -7.04
N ALA A 75 22.73 -39.12 -5.73
CA ALA A 75 22.14 -38.22 -4.75
C ALA A 75 23.18 -37.76 -3.72
N GLY A 76 23.20 -36.45 -3.43
CA GLY A 76 24.07 -35.86 -2.40
C GLY A 76 23.44 -35.89 -1.01
N THR A 77 22.16 -35.55 -0.91
CA THR A 77 21.40 -35.50 0.35
C THR A 77 19.92 -35.75 0.09
N ASN A 78 19.19 -36.25 1.08
CA ASN A 78 17.74 -36.44 1.03
C ASN A 78 16.94 -35.14 1.29
N SER A 79 17.58 -34.07 1.79
CA SER A 79 16.94 -32.74 1.90
C SER A 79 16.99 -31.94 0.60
N SER A 80 17.50 -32.54 -0.49
CA SER A 80 17.57 -31.91 -1.80
C SER A 80 16.15 -31.68 -2.36
N PRO A 81 15.90 -30.57 -3.08
CA PRO A 81 14.60 -30.20 -3.64
C PRO A 81 13.94 -31.24 -4.56
N ILE A 82 14.72 -32.18 -5.08
CA ILE A 82 14.24 -33.26 -5.95
C ILE A 82 13.44 -34.30 -5.13
N TRP A 83 13.69 -34.39 -3.83
CA TRP A 83 13.05 -35.36 -2.94
C TRP A 83 11.73 -34.82 -2.37
N VAL A 84 10.77 -35.73 -2.18
CA VAL A 84 9.56 -35.44 -1.40
C VAL A 84 9.96 -35.12 0.04
N GLY A 85 9.51 -33.96 0.54
CA GLY A 85 9.91 -33.43 1.86
C GLY A 85 11.28 -32.73 1.88
N GLY A 86 11.93 -32.57 0.72
CA GLY A 86 13.14 -31.76 0.57
C GLY A 86 12.88 -30.25 0.67
N GLY A 87 13.95 -29.45 0.71
CA GLY A 87 13.85 -27.99 0.77
C GLY A 87 13.46 -27.34 -0.56
N ILE A 88 12.87 -26.15 -0.48
CA ILE A 88 12.41 -25.39 -1.65
C ILE A 88 13.58 -24.55 -2.23
N VAL A 89 13.73 -24.55 -3.56
CA VAL A 89 14.71 -23.68 -4.26
C VAL A 89 14.05 -22.37 -4.62
N PHE A 90 14.71 -21.26 -4.29
CA PHE A 90 14.24 -19.89 -4.60
C PHE A 90 12.80 -19.60 -4.18
N GLY A 91 12.36 -20.25 -3.08
CA GLY A 91 11.10 -19.93 -2.46
C GLY A 91 11.12 -18.53 -1.81
N PRO A 92 9.97 -17.99 -1.43
CA PRO A 92 9.90 -16.69 -0.77
C PRO A 92 10.70 -16.72 0.54
N ALA A 93 11.44 -15.64 0.75
CA ALA A 93 12.11 -15.33 2.01
C ALA A 93 11.54 -14.02 2.57
N PRO A 94 11.50 -13.85 3.91
CA PRO A 94 11.06 -12.61 4.51
C PRO A 94 11.91 -11.44 4.02
N ARG A 95 11.25 -10.38 3.58
CA ARG A 95 11.94 -9.19 3.06
C ARG A 95 11.10 -7.94 3.27
N ASP A 96 11.80 -6.82 3.37
CA ASP A 96 11.15 -5.52 3.31
C ASP A 96 10.80 -5.16 1.85
N TYR A 97 9.55 -4.72 1.66
CA TYR A 97 9.05 -4.23 0.38
C TYR A 97 9.06 -2.70 0.32
N SER A 98 9.38 -2.06 1.45
CA SER A 98 9.30 -0.62 1.58
C SER A 98 10.32 0.09 0.70
N PHE A 99 9.92 1.22 0.16
CA PHE A 99 10.84 2.14 -0.50
C PHE A 99 10.47 3.59 -0.21
N SER A 100 11.44 4.49 -0.40
CA SER A 100 11.28 5.91 -0.12
C SER A 100 11.08 6.70 -1.40
N LEU A 101 10.41 7.85 -1.27
CA LEU A 101 10.33 8.87 -2.32
C LEU A 101 10.83 10.19 -1.72
N PRO A 102 11.45 11.06 -2.51
CA PRO A 102 11.80 12.42 -2.09
C PRO A 102 10.59 13.19 -1.54
N LYS A 103 10.82 14.03 -0.52
CA LYS A 103 9.74 14.81 0.14
C LYS A 103 8.99 15.69 -0.87
N LYS A 104 9.72 16.35 -1.78
CA LYS A 104 9.14 17.21 -2.84
C LYS A 104 8.20 16.43 -3.76
N MET A 105 8.55 15.19 -4.14
CA MET A 105 7.70 14.33 -4.97
C MET A 105 6.41 13.92 -4.26
N LYS A 106 6.45 13.63 -2.96
CA LYS A 106 5.25 13.30 -2.18
C LYS A 106 4.29 14.48 -2.11
N VAL A 107 4.81 15.68 -1.85
CA VAL A 107 4.00 16.91 -1.80
C VAL A 107 3.40 17.21 -3.18
N ALA A 108 4.18 17.09 -4.26
CA ALA A 108 3.69 17.29 -5.62
C ALA A 108 2.60 16.29 -6.02
N ALA A 109 2.73 15.02 -5.63
CA ALA A 109 1.71 14.01 -5.86
C ALA A 109 0.42 14.34 -5.09
N LEU A 110 0.51 14.78 -3.83
CA LEU A 110 -0.66 15.20 -3.04
C LEU A 110 -1.37 16.40 -3.67
N LYS A 111 -0.61 17.43 -4.09
CA LYS A 111 -1.17 18.59 -4.80
C LYS A 111 -1.90 18.17 -6.09
N SER A 112 -1.32 17.25 -6.85
CA SER A 112 -1.94 16.75 -8.10
C SER A 112 -3.28 16.05 -7.84
N VAL A 113 -3.39 15.25 -6.79
CA VAL A 113 -4.65 14.55 -6.44
C VAL A 113 -5.69 15.53 -5.90
N LEU A 114 -5.29 16.47 -5.05
CA LEU A 114 -6.20 17.49 -4.53
C LEU A 114 -6.76 18.38 -5.64
N LEU A 115 -5.95 18.74 -6.63
CA LEU A 115 -6.44 19.47 -7.79
C LEU A 115 -7.40 18.63 -8.63
N ASP A 116 -7.08 17.36 -8.91
CA ASP A 116 -7.96 16.47 -9.67
C ASP A 116 -9.33 16.30 -8.98
N LYS A 117 -9.36 16.18 -7.65
CA LYS A 117 -10.61 16.13 -6.87
C LYS A 117 -11.38 17.46 -6.89
N LEU A 118 -10.66 18.58 -6.93
CA LEU A 118 -11.27 19.90 -7.03
C LEU A 118 -11.89 20.13 -8.41
N GLU A 119 -11.17 19.80 -9.50
CA GLU A 119 -11.66 19.89 -10.88
C GLU A 119 -12.91 19.03 -11.10
N ASN A 120 -12.98 17.86 -10.46
CA ASN A 120 -14.12 16.95 -10.52
C ASN A 120 -15.25 17.27 -9.51
N LYS A 121 -15.14 18.37 -8.74
CA LYS A 121 -16.12 18.79 -7.71
C LYS A 121 -16.41 17.71 -6.64
N GLU A 122 -15.40 16.91 -6.30
CA GLU A 122 -15.50 15.86 -5.28
C GLU A 122 -15.03 16.33 -3.89
N ILE A 123 -14.73 17.62 -3.73
CA ILE A 123 -14.31 18.23 -2.47
C ILE A 123 -15.44 19.07 -1.91
N ILE A 124 -15.83 18.78 -0.67
CA ILE A 124 -16.80 19.55 0.11
C ILE A 124 -16.06 20.14 1.31
N ILE A 125 -16.19 21.45 1.53
CA ILE A 125 -15.63 22.13 2.70
C ILE A 125 -16.73 22.23 3.75
N ILE A 126 -16.43 21.77 4.97
CA ILE A 126 -17.32 21.85 6.13
C ILE A 126 -16.64 22.72 7.17
N ASP A 127 -17.37 23.68 7.74
CA ASP A 127 -16.83 24.61 8.74
C ASP A 127 -16.44 23.88 10.03
N LYS A 128 -17.36 23.11 10.60
CA LYS A 128 -17.14 22.34 11.83
C LYS A 128 -17.88 21.02 11.80
N LEU A 129 -17.15 19.93 12.04
CA LEU A 129 -17.73 18.60 12.25
C LEU A 129 -17.79 18.31 13.76
N SER A 130 -18.93 18.58 14.38
CA SER A 130 -19.18 18.32 15.80
C SER A 130 -20.27 17.28 15.97
N LEU A 131 -19.95 16.17 16.62
CA LEU A 131 -20.91 15.13 16.99
C LEU A 131 -21.05 15.15 18.51
N GLU A 132 -22.19 15.62 19.02
CA GLU A 132 -22.47 15.65 20.47
C GLU A 132 -22.67 14.23 21.03
N GLU A 133 -23.19 13.33 20.20
CA GLU A 133 -23.35 11.91 20.51
C GLU A 133 -22.49 11.06 19.55
N ASN A 134 -21.73 10.11 20.09
CA ASN A 134 -20.90 9.17 19.32
C ASN A 134 -21.73 8.08 18.61
N LYS A 135 -22.79 8.47 17.90
CA LYS A 135 -23.71 7.56 17.17
C LYS A 135 -23.41 7.57 15.68
N THR A 136 -23.27 6.38 15.10
CA THR A 136 -23.05 6.21 13.64
C THR A 136 -24.26 6.64 12.82
N SER A 137 -25.48 6.55 13.36
CA SER A 137 -26.71 7.01 12.70
C SER A 137 -26.67 8.50 12.39
N LYS A 138 -26.19 9.32 13.34
CA LYS A 138 -26.00 10.78 13.14
C LYS A 138 -25.01 11.07 12.02
N MET A 139 -23.93 10.31 11.91
CA MET A 139 -22.98 10.48 10.80
C MET A 139 -23.60 10.15 9.43
N VAL A 140 -24.46 9.13 9.36
CA VAL A 140 -25.19 8.79 8.12
C VAL A 140 -26.16 9.90 7.72
N GLU A 141 -26.85 10.54 8.67
CA GLU A 141 -27.70 11.70 8.41
C GLU A 141 -26.89 12.86 7.80
N ILE A 142 -25.71 13.16 8.37
CA ILE A 142 -24.83 14.23 7.87
C ILE A 142 -24.35 13.94 6.45
N LEU A 143 -23.93 12.70 6.16
CA LEU A 143 -23.47 12.29 4.83
C LEU A 143 -24.56 12.32 3.75
N LYS A 144 -25.84 12.27 4.13
CA LYS A 144 -26.97 12.40 3.17
C LYS A 144 -27.31 13.86 2.87
N ASN A 145 -26.96 14.77 3.78
CA ASN A 145 -27.25 16.20 3.65
C ASN A 145 -26.19 16.96 2.84
N LEU A 146 -25.02 16.33 2.61
CA LEU A 146 -23.86 16.86 1.90
C LEU A 146 -23.74 16.19 0.52
#